data_AF-A0A2V6XUI7-F1
#
_entry.id   AF-A0A2V6XUI7-F1
#
_cell.length_a   1.000
_cell.length_b   1.000
_cell.length_c   1.000
_cell.angle_alpha   90.00
_cell.angle_beta   90.00
_cell.angle_gamma   90.00
#
_symmetry.space_group_name_H-M   'P 1'
#
loop_
_entity.id
_entity.type
_entity.pdbx_description
1 polymer ?
#
loop_
_entity_poly.entity_id
_entity_poly.type
_entity_poly.pdbx_seq_one_letter_code
_entity_poly.pdbx_strand_id
1 'polypeptide(L)'
;MSPRGYLAFAILTAIGAAGCAEKHWSKPDATVEDFNRDSHACGLEAQRGVFVGVPVNTRVYRSCMFARGYRRVEGGQWVGLKD
;
A
#
# COMPACT_ATOMS: atom_id res chain seq x y z
N MET A 1 -23.60 5.46 31.62
CA MET A 1 -22.42 5.72 30.78
C MET A 1 -22.02 7.19 30.91
N SER A 2 -20.76 7.50 31.19
CA SER A 2 -20.29 8.89 31.29
C SER A 2 -20.12 9.52 29.89
N PRO A 3 -20.37 10.84 29.70
CA PRO A 3 -20.10 11.52 28.42
C PRO A 3 -18.65 11.37 27.96
N ARG A 4 -17.72 11.20 28.90
CA ARG A 4 -16.31 10.88 28.63
C ARG A 4 -16.13 9.50 27.98
N GLY A 5 -16.96 8.52 28.33
CA GLY A 5 -16.95 7.18 27.74
C GLY A 5 -17.48 7.16 26.30
N TYR A 6 -18.51 7.94 26.00
CA TYR A 6 -19.01 8.12 24.62
C TYR A 6 -17.97 8.78 23.72
N LEU A 7 -17.30 9.83 24.21
CA LEU A 7 -16.20 10.49 23.50
C LEU A 7 -15.04 9.54 23.23
N ALA A 8 -14.60 8.77 24.23
CA ALA A 8 -13.52 7.80 24.04
C ALA A 8 -13.88 6.72 23.01
N PHE A 9 -15.11 6.21 23.06
CA PHE A 9 -15.58 5.19 22.12
C PHE A 9 -15.71 5.72 20.68
N ALA A 10 -16.20 6.95 20.52
CA ALA A 10 -16.30 7.63 19.23
C ALA A 10 -14.92 7.88 18.59
N ILE A 11 -13.93 8.26 19.41
CA ILE A 11 -12.55 8.46 18.95
C ILE A 11 -11.93 7.13 18.50
N LEU A 12 -12.09 6.06 19.28
CA LEU A 12 -11.57 4.73 18.94
C LEU A 12 -12.17 4.18 17.63
N THR A 13 -13.48 4.37 17.42
CA THR A 13 -14.15 3.95 16.18
C THR A 13 -13.71 4.77 14.97
N ALA A 14 -13.52 6.08 15.12
CA ALA A 14 -13.02 6.94 14.04
C ALA A 14 -11.59 6.59 13.61
N ILE A 15 -10.70 6.27 14.55
CA ILE A 15 -9.32 5.86 14.25
C ILE A 15 -9.29 4.49 13.57
N GLY A 16 -10.11 3.54 14.04
CA GLY A 16 -10.22 2.21 13.42
C GLY A 16 -10.71 2.25 11.97
N ALA A 17 -11.67 3.12 11.66
CA ALA A 17 -12.20 3.28 10.30
C ALA A 17 -11.19 3.89 9.33
N ALA A 18 -10.31 4.79 9.79
CA ALA A 18 -9.29 5.42 8.95
C ALA A 18 -8.22 4.43 8.47
N GLY A 19 -7.88 3.40 9.26
CA GLY A 19 -6.94 2.34 8.86
C GLY A 19 -7.48 1.43 7.74
N CYS A 20 -8.80 1.36 7.59
CA CYS A 20 -9.44 0.62 6.52
C CYS A 20 -9.49 1.39 5.19
N ALA A 21 -9.12 2.67 5.16
CA ALA A 21 -9.16 3.51 3.96
C ALA A 21 -7.82 3.57 3.20
N GLU A 22 -6.80 2.80 3.62
CA GLU A 22 -5.56 2.71 2.84
C GLU A 22 -5.83 2.09 1.46
N LYS A 23 -5.06 2.53 0.47
CA LYS A 23 -5.10 1.92 -0.87
C LYS A 23 -4.29 0.63 -0.87
N HIS A 24 -4.57 -0.31 -1.75
CA HIS A 24 -3.69 -1.45 -2.01
C HIS A 24 -3.58 -1.73 -3.50
N TRP A 25 -2.57 -2.52 -3.89
CA TRP A 25 -2.43 -3.00 -5.26
C TRP A 25 -3.32 -4.22 -5.48
N SER A 26 -4.13 -4.17 -6.52
CA SER A 26 -4.98 -5.28 -6.96
C SER A 26 -4.85 -5.51 -8.45
N LYS A 27 -4.96 -6.77 -8.86
CA LYS A 27 -4.99 -7.23 -10.25
C LYS A 27 -5.96 -8.43 -10.30
N PRO A 28 -6.88 -8.49 -11.27
CA PRO A 28 -7.78 -9.63 -11.42
C PRO A 28 -6.99 -10.93 -11.48
N ASP A 29 -7.47 -11.94 -10.75
CA ASP A 29 -6.93 -13.32 -10.72
C ASP A 29 -5.48 -13.46 -10.24
N ALA A 30 -4.83 -12.38 -9.77
CA ALA A 30 -3.47 -12.45 -9.24
C ALA A 30 -3.47 -13.03 -7.83
N THR A 31 -2.63 -14.03 -7.61
CA THR A 31 -2.37 -14.56 -6.26
C THR A 31 -1.44 -13.64 -5.48
N VAL A 32 -1.27 -13.93 -4.19
CA VAL A 32 -0.27 -13.26 -3.35
C VAL A 32 1.14 -13.55 -3.88
N GLU A 33 1.40 -14.76 -4.37
CA GLU A 33 2.67 -15.14 -4.97
C GLU A 33 2.95 -14.35 -6.25
N ASP A 34 1.93 -14.13 -7.09
CA ASP A 34 2.05 -13.28 -8.28
C ASP A 34 2.39 -11.84 -7.90
N PHE A 35 1.67 -11.28 -6.92
CA PHE A 35 1.96 -9.95 -6.40
C PHE A 35 3.39 -9.85 -5.87
N ASN A 36 3.83 -10.80 -5.05
CA ASN A 36 5.17 -10.79 -4.47
C ASN A 36 6.25 -10.82 -5.56
N ARG A 37 6.08 -11.68 -6.57
CA ARG A 37 7.00 -11.80 -7.72
C ARG A 37 7.08 -10.49 -8.51
N ASP A 38 5.92 -9.93 -8.86
CA ASP A 38 5.83 -8.71 -9.67
C ASP A 38 6.33 -7.48 -8.91
N SER A 39 5.92 -7.34 -7.64
CA SER A 39 6.36 -6.28 -6.74
C SER A 39 7.86 -6.32 -6.51
N HIS A 40 8.45 -7.50 -6.28
CA HIS A 40 9.89 -7.65 -6.12
C HIS A 40 10.65 -7.20 -7.36
N ALA A 41 10.23 -7.65 -8.55
CA ALA A 41 10.84 -7.25 -9.81
C ALA A 41 10.75 -5.72 -10.03
N CYS A 42 9.58 -5.12 -9.83
CA CYS A 42 9.41 -3.66 -9.91
C CYS A 42 10.24 -2.91 -8.85
N GLY A 43 10.45 -3.50 -7.67
CA GLY A 43 11.31 -2.96 -6.63
C GLY A 43 12.78 -2.89 -7.06
N LEU A 44 13.28 -3.95 -7.69
CA LEU A 44 14.63 -3.98 -8.26
C LEU A 44 14.79 -2.94 -9.38
N GLU A 45 13.79 -2.77 -10.24
CA GLU A 45 13.79 -1.73 -11.27
C GLU A 45 13.86 -0.32 -10.66
N ALA A 46 13.08 -0.07 -9.61
CA ALA A 46 13.05 1.20 -8.89
C ALA A 46 14.34 1.52 -8.11
N GLN A 47 15.14 0.48 -7.80
CA GLN A 47 16.46 0.59 -7.16
C GLN A 47 17.60 0.85 -8.15
N ARG A 48 17.39 0.69 -9.47
CA ARG A 48 18.47 0.90 -10.44
C ARG A 48 18.99 2.32 -10.39
N GLY A 49 20.30 2.47 -10.20
CA GLY A 49 20.97 3.77 -10.09
C GLY A 49 20.72 4.49 -8.75
N VAL A 50 20.08 3.83 -7.78
CA VAL A 50 19.89 4.35 -6.42
C VAL A 50 21.03 3.84 -5.54
N PHE A 51 21.74 4.75 -4.88
CA PHE A 51 22.84 4.42 -3.97
C PHE A 51 22.34 4.13 -2.56
N VAL A 52 23.16 3.45 -1.75
CA VAL A 52 22.85 3.16 -0.35
C VAL A 52 22.54 4.47 0.40
N GLY A 53 21.42 4.49 1.12
CA GLY A 53 20.94 5.67 1.86
C GLY A 53 20.07 6.63 1.06
N VAL A 54 19.87 6.39 -0.24
CA VAL A 54 18.94 7.17 -1.08
C VAL A 54 17.60 6.44 -1.16
N PRO A 55 16.45 7.14 -1.00
CA PRO A 55 15.15 6.54 -1.20
C PRO A 55 14.99 5.99 -2.62
N VAL A 56 14.36 4.82 -2.72
CA VAL A 56 14.04 4.21 -4.02
C VAL A 56 13.08 5.07 -4.83
N ASN A 57 13.17 5.01 -6.15
CA ASN A 57 12.31 5.81 -7.02
C ASN A 57 10.90 5.22 -7.08
N THR A 58 10.01 5.68 -6.21
CA THR A 58 8.63 5.14 -6.10
C THR A 58 7.78 5.42 -7.34
N ARG A 59 8.14 6.41 -8.17
CA ARG A 59 7.48 6.65 -9.47
C ARG A 59 7.78 5.52 -10.46
N VAL A 60 9.02 5.04 -10.50
CA VAL A 60 9.41 3.88 -11.34
C VAL A 60 8.67 2.63 -10.87
N TYR A 61 8.66 2.37 -9.56
CA TYR A 61 7.93 1.24 -8.99
C TYR A 61 6.44 1.25 -9.39
N ARG A 62 5.76 2.38 -9.17
CA ARG A 62 4.34 2.55 -9.54
C ARG A 62 4.10 2.30 -11.04
N SER A 63 4.92 2.87 -11.90
CA SER A 63 4.78 2.75 -13.35
C SER A 63 4.93 1.28 -13.80
N CYS A 64 5.90 0.57 -13.23
CA CYS A 64 6.07 -0.87 -13.46
C CYS A 64 4.84 -1.67 -13.00
N MET A 65 4.33 -1.41 -11.79
CA MET A 65 3.12 -2.10 -11.28
C MET A 65 1.90 -1.88 -12.18
N PHE A 66 1.68 -0.65 -12.66
CA PHE A 66 0.60 -0.36 -13.61
C PHE A 66 0.76 -1.10 -14.94
N ALA A 67 2.00 -1.19 -15.46
CA ALA A 67 2.32 -1.92 -16.68
C ALA A 67 2.09 -3.44 -16.54
N ARG A 68 2.27 -4.00 -15.33
CA ARG A 68 1.93 -5.40 -15.02
C ARG A 68 0.44 -5.67 -14.83
N GLY A 69 -0.40 -4.65 -14.96
CA GLY A 69 -1.86 -4.75 -14.87
C GLY A 69 -2.42 -4.49 -13.47
N TYR A 70 -1.59 -4.14 -12.49
CA TYR A 70 -2.09 -3.76 -11.16
C TYR A 70 -2.74 -2.37 -11.18
N ARG A 71 -3.68 -2.16 -10.27
CA ARG A 71 -4.34 -0.88 -10.00
C ARG A 71 -4.36 -0.60 -8.51
N ARG A 72 -4.40 0.68 -8.14
CA ARG A 72 -4.62 1.10 -6.74
C ARG A 72 -6.12 1.13 -6.50
N VAL A 73 -6.60 0.29 -5.60
CA VAL A 73 -7.99 0.24 -5.16
C VAL A 73 -8.08 0.73 -3.72
N GLU A 74 -9.20 1.35 -3.37
CA GLU A 74 -9.45 1.80 -2.00
C GLU A 74 -9.83 0.62 -1.12
N GLY A 75 -9.50 0.74 0.17
CA GLY A 75 -9.82 -0.28 1.15
C GLY A 75 -8.68 -1.26 1.39
N GLY A 76 -8.62 -1.79 2.60
CA GLY A 76 -7.69 -2.87 2.96
C GLY A 76 -6.30 -2.37 3.39
N GLN A 77 -5.42 -3.33 3.72
CA GLN A 77 -4.06 -3.03 4.16
C GLN A 77 -3.17 -2.79 2.94
N TRP A 78 -2.39 -1.70 2.97
CA TRP A 78 -1.40 -1.46 1.94
C TRP A 78 -0.37 -2.60 1.87
N VAL A 79 -0.07 -3.06 0.65
CA VAL A 79 0.95 -4.07 0.39
C VAL A 79 1.91 -3.53 -0.68
N GLY A 80 3.22 -3.62 -0.48
CA GLY A 80 4.23 -3.13 -1.42
C GLY A 80 4.88 -1.81 -1.02
N LEU A 81 5.61 -1.18 -1.95
CA LEU A 81 6.44 -0.02 -1.64
C LEU A 81 5.59 1.25 -1.48
N LYS A 82 5.55 1.81 -0.26
CA LYS A 82 4.87 3.08 0.06
C LYS A 82 5.68 4.27 -0.45
N ASP A 83 4.97 5.34 -0.77
CA ASP A 83 5.54 6.65 -1.09
C ASP A 83 6.12 7.32 0.16
#